data_AF-A0A2I2FYI7-F1
#
_entry.id   AF-A0A2I2FYI7-F1
#
_cell.length_a   1.000
_cell.length_b   1.000
_cell.length_c   1.000
_cell.angle_alpha   90.00
_cell.angle_beta   90.00
_cell.angle_gamma   90.00
#
_symmetry.space_group_name_H-M   'P 1'
#
loop_
_entity.id
_entity.type
_entity.pdbx_description
1 polymer ?
#
loop_
_entity_poly.entity_id
_entity_poly.type
_entity_poly.pdbx_seq_one_letter_code
_entity_poly.pdbx_strand_id
1 'polypeptide(L)'
;MADDSHPTHLSPSELGTKDYWETFYARTLAHLSTKLDPPPASSKPSTRPKHPTHDASDAEDDSDSDSDSVDDDSDPGTSWFSEHNAPDKVLQFLTDEDFPLAPPCLLDLGTGNGSMLALLRKKGRFAGDMVGVDYSGRSVELARELQRLRIHSAYLSDSEDEDDDFGDGDQGEGEGGAGAEGKNDDTNIRFEEWDILSSTDALSGAGEERGLDWFPYQKGGFDIVLDKGTFDAVSLSEETVEDRSAAEAENSNSKTTGSGTKTIQRRVCERYPDIARRLVRKGGFLVVTSCNWTEEELIQWFTRSESEGEGDRLQVWGRVEYPRFRFGGKEGQGVCTVCFQRV
;
A
#
# COMPACT_ATOMS: atom_id res chain seq x y z
N MET A 1 -16.70 -18.07 26.66
CA MET A 1 -16.16 -18.87 25.56
C MET A 1 -16.18 -17.93 24.37
N ALA A 2 -15.01 -17.44 23.94
CA ALA A 2 -14.94 -16.72 22.68
C ALA A 2 -15.29 -17.73 21.59
N ASP A 3 -16.19 -17.36 20.69
CA ASP A 3 -16.58 -18.19 19.57
C ASP A 3 -15.35 -18.35 18.68
N ASP A 4 -14.86 -19.58 18.50
CA ASP A 4 -13.72 -19.94 17.63
C ASP A 4 -14.08 -19.84 16.12
N SER A 5 -15.22 -19.22 15.82
CA SER A 5 -15.68 -18.98 14.46
C SER A 5 -14.78 -17.94 13.80
N HIS A 6 -14.42 -18.22 12.55
CA HIS A 6 -13.62 -17.32 11.74
C HIS A 6 -14.35 -15.99 11.55
N PRO A 7 -13.65 -14.83 11.50
CA PRO A 7 -14.31 -13.56 11.21
C PRO A 7 -15.23 -13.70 9.99
N THR A 8 -16.42 -13.12 10.08
CA THR A 8 -17.39 -13.27 8.99
C THR A 8 -16.85 -12.60 7.74
N HIS A 9 -16.83 -13.34 6.64
CA HIS A 9 -16.41 -12.83 5.34
C HIS A 9 -17.16 -11.56 4.94
N LEU A 10 -16.40 -10.55 4.51
CA LEU A 10 -16.98 -9.34 3.92
C LEU A 10 -17.67 -9.69 2.59
N SER A 11 -18.75 -8.96 2.30
CA SER A 11 -19.38 -8.98 0.98
C SER A 11 -18.39 -8.49 -0.08
N PRO A 12 -18.32 -9.14 -1.24
CA PRO A 12 -17.46 -8.66 -2.32
C PRO A 12 -17.82 -7.26 -2.82
N SER A 13 -16.83 -6.53 -3.33
CA SER A 13 -17.02 -5.21 -3.93
C SER A 13 -16.04 -4.96 -5.07
N GLU A 14 -16.27 -3.89 -5.86
CA GLU A 14 -15.36 -3.50 -6.95
C GLU A 14 -13.93 -3.24 -6.46
N LEU A 15 -13.77 -2.73 -5.23
CA LEU A 15 -12.47 -2.49 -4.59
C LEU A 15 -11.66 -3.77 -4.37
N GLY A 16 -12.31 -4.94 -4.39
CA GLY A 16 -11.65 -6.24 -4.34
C GLY A 16 -11.24 -6.80 -5.70
N THR A 17 -11.44 -6.06 -6.79
CA THR A 17 -11.16 -6.53 -8.16
C THR A 17 -9.92 -5.88 -8.74
N LYS A 18 -9.13 -6.66 -9.51
CA LYS A 18 -7.98 -6.12 -10.25
C LYS A 18 -8.38 -5.02 -11.25
N ASP A 19 -9.53 -5.18 -11.90
CA ASP A 19 -10.01 -4.24 -12.93
C ASP A 19 -10.27 -2.83 -12.38
N TYR A 20 -10.80 -2.72 -11.15
CA TYR A 20 -10.99 -1.43 -10.49
C TYR A 20 -9.65 -0.70 -10.32
N TRP A 21 -8.65 -1.38 -9.75
CA TRP A 21 -7.35 -0.79 -9.46
C TRP A 21 -6.55 -0.49 -10.73
N GLU A 22 -6.59 -1.37 -11.73
CA GLU A 22 -6.01 -1.13 -13.04
C GLU A 22 -6.59 0.14 -13.70
N THR A 23 -7.91 0.34 -13.57
CA THR A 23 -8.59 1.53 -14.10
C THR A 23 -8.21 2.79 -13.31
N PHE A 24 -8.15 2.68 -11.99
CA PHE A 24 -7.71 3.77 -11.10
C PHE A 24 -6.31 4.24 -11.48
N TYR A 25 -5.32 3.34 -11.47
CA TYR A 25 -3.93 3.69 -11.79
C TYR A 25 -3.75 4.20 -13.22
N ALA A 26 -4.51 3.68 -14.20
CA ALA A 26 -4.50 4.19 -15.56
C ALA A 26 -4.94 5.66 -15.64
N ARG A 27 -6.01 6.02 -14.92
CA ARG A 27 -6.48 7.42 -14.83
C ARG A 27 -5.45 8.30 -14.14
N THR A 28 -4.87 7.82 -13.04
CA THR A 28 -3.84 8.54 -12.30
C THR A 28 -2.61 8.84 -13.14
N LEU A 29 -2.10 7.85 -13.90
CA LEU A 29 -0.97 8.02 -14.82
C LEU A 29 -1.30 9.03 -15.94
N ALA A 30 -2.52 8.96 -16.50
CA ALA A 30 -2.95 9.93 -17.51
C ALA A 30 -2.99 11.36 -16.94
N HIS A 31 -3.49 11.55 -15.71
CA HIS A 31 -3.48 12.84 -15.02
C HIS A 31 -2.06 13.33 -14.69
N LEU A 32 -1.15 12.43 -14.32
CA LEU A 32 0.25 12.79 -14.08
C LEU A 32 0.92 13.28 -15.38
N SER A 33 0.68 12.59 -16.50
CA SER A 33 1.19 12.98 -17.81
C SER A 33 0.69 14.34 -18.27
N THR A 34 -0.61 14.66 -18.09
CA THR A 34 -1.17 15.96 -18.49
C THR A 34 -0.65 17.12 -17.64
N LYS A 35 -0.31 16.89 -16.36
CA LYS A 35 0.33 17.89 -15.50
C LYS A 35 1.78 18.20 -15.93
N LEU A 36 2.50 17.20 -16.43
CA LEU A 36 3.90 17.35 -16.87
C LEU A 36 4.02 18.00 -18.25
N ASP A 37 3.09 17.69 -19.16
CA ASP A 37 3.05 18.24 -20.52
C ASP A 37 1.72 18.96 -20.78
N PRO A 38 1.53 20.19 -20.26
CA PRO A 38 0.28 20.92 -20.47
C PRO A 38 0.08 21.24 -21.96
N PRO A 39 -1.13 21.07 -22.52
CA PRO A 39 -1.38 21.38 -23.92
C PRO A 39 -1.11 22.87 -24.19
N PRO A 40 -0.60 23.24 -25.39
CA PRO A 40 -0.31 24.62 -25.72
C PRO A 40 -1.58 25.46 -25.60
N ALA A 41 -1.50 26.56 -24.85
CA ALA A 41 -2.62 27.46 -24.59
C ALA A 41 -3.27 27.95 -25.91
N SER A 42 -4.36 27.32 -26.32
CA SER A 42 -5.11 27.72 -27.50
C SER A 42 -5.99 28.93 -27.16
N SER A 43 -5.55 30.09 -27.66
CA SER A 43 -6.33 31.29 -28.04
C SER A 43 -7.49 31.73 -27.14
N LYS A 44 -7.31 32.93 -26.55
CA LYS A 44 -8.30 33.85 -25.94
C LYS A 44 -9.74 33.67 -26.45
N PRO A 45 -10.77 33.70 -25.57
CA PRO A 45 -12.14 33.77 -26.02
C PRO A 45 -12.40 35.09 -26.75
N SER A 46 -13.00 34.93 -27.93
CA SER A 46 -13.42 35.97 -28.86
C SER A 46 -14.24 37.09 -28.20
N THR A 47 -13.95 38.30 -28.65
CA THR A 47 -14.61 39.57 -28.35
C THR A 47 -16.14 39.51 -28.32
N ARG A 48 -16.73 39.95 -27.21
CA ARG A 48 -18.15 40.28 -27.06
C ARG A 48 -18.45 41.62 -27.76
N PRO A 49 -19.52 41.77 -28.58
CA PRO A 49 -19.90 43.07 -29.10
C PRO A 49 -20.64 43.89 -28.03
N LYS A 50 -20.28 45.17 -27.88
CA LYS A 50 -21.02 46.19 -27.09
C LYS A 50 -22.06 46.85 -28.02
N HIS A 51 -23.36 46.91 -27.73
CA HIS A 51 -24.15 47.94 -26.98
C HIS A 51 -25.61 47.90 -27.57
N PRO A 52 -26.66 48.58 -27.05
CA PRO A 52 -26.77 49.45 -25.86
C PRO A 52 -27.95 49.13 -24.90
N THR A 53 -27.99 49.93 -23.83
CA THR A 53 -28.91 50.07 -22.70
C THR A 53 -30.42 50.12 -23.01
N HIS A 54 -31.26 49.56 -22.13
CA HIS A 54 -32.46 50.22 -21.56
C HIS A 54 -33.08 49.41 -20.38
N ASP A 55 -33.30 50.13 -19.29
CA ASP A 55 -34.35 50.05 -18.24
C ASP A 55 -34.84 48.72 -17.62
N ALA A 56 -34.53 48.60 -16.32
CA ALA A 56 -35.42 48.38 -15.17
C ALA A 56 -36.66 47.47 -15.28
N SER A 57 -36.64 46.36 -14.53
CA SER A 57 -37.63 46.06 -13.46
C SER A 57 -37.30 44.75 -12.73
N ASP A 58 -37.59 44.73 -11.44
CA ASP A 58 -37.39 43.70 -10.42
C ASP A 58 -37.82 42.25 -10.78
N ALA A 59 -37.08 41.26 -10.27
CA ALA A 59 -37.58 40.10 -9.52
C ALA A 59 -36.41 39.18 -9.11
N GLU A 60 -36.50 38.66 -7.88
CA GLU A 60 -35.56 37.75 -7.23
C GLU A 60 -35.47 36.38 -7.94
N ASP A 61 -34.30 35.75 -7.98
CA ASP A 61 -34.16 34.30 -7.83
C ASP A 61 -32.69 33.88 -7.56
N ASP A 62 -32.61 32.71 -6.92
CA ASP A 62 -31.54 32.06 -6.18
C ASP A 62 -30.25 31.65 -6.93
N SER A 63 -29.23 31.44 -6.08
CA SER A 63 -28.18 30.42 -6.17
C SER A 63 -27.31 30.36 -7.42
N ASP A 64 -26.10 30.91 -7.32
CA ASP A 64 -24.94 30.24 -7.89
C ASP A 64 -24.23 29.49 -6.76
N SER A 65 -24.66 28.24 -6.63
CA SER A 65 -23.92 27.16 -6.02
C SER A 65 -22.62 26.98 -6.79
N ASP A 66 -21.54 27.62 -6.32
CA ASP A 66 -20.18 27.15 -6.56
C ASP A 66 -20.05 25.79 -5.85
N SER A 67 -20.62 24.77 -6.49
CA SER A 67 -20.30 23.38 -6.27
C SER A 67 -18.90 23.20 -6.83
N ASP A 68 -17.90 23.58 -6.04
CA ASP A 68 -16.58 22.96 -6.12
C ASP A 68 -16.80 21.47 -5.82
N SER A 69 -17.16 20.71 -6.86
CA SER A 69 -16.91 19.28 -6.86
C SER A 69 -15.40 19.13 -6.82
N VAL A 70 -14.86 19.15 -5.62
CA VAL A 70 -13.56 18.58 -5.30
C VAL A 70 -13.62 17.15 -5.81
N ASP A 71 -13.14 16.98 -7.03
CA ASP A 71 -12.90 15.69 -7.65
C ASP A 71 -11.70 15.11 -6.91
N ASP A 72 -11.97 14.50 -5.75
CA ASP A 72 -11.00 13.87 -4.85
C ASP A 72 -10.20 12.75 -5.55
N ASP A 73 -10.69 12.30 -6.71
CA ASP A 73 -10.04 11.36 -7.63
C ASP A 73 -8.95 12.01 -8.52
N SER A 74 -8.76 13.33 -8.46
CA SER A 74 -7.81 14.08 -9.31
C SER A 74 -6.46 14.39 -8.67
N ASP A 75 -6.23 14.00 -7.40
CA ASP A 75 -4.89 14.02 -6.82
C ASP A 75 -4.17 12.66 -7.02
N PRO A 76 -3.17 12.59 -7.91
CA PRO A 76 -2.37 11.38 -8.10
C PRO A 76 -1.58 10.95 -6.84
N GLY A 77 -1.69 11.69 -5.73
CA GLY A 77 -1.05 11.46 -4.46
C GLY A 77 -1.93 10.95 -3.31
N THR A 78 -3.27 10.87 -3.43
CA THR A 78 -4.12 10.49 -2.28
C THR A 78 -3.87 9.03 -1.88
N SER A 79 -3.10 8.85 -0.80
CA SER A 79 -2.89 7.56 -0.16
C SER A 79 -4.21 7.12 0.49
N TRP A 80 -4.63 5.88 0.27
CA TRP A 80 -5.88 5.28 0.80
C TRP A 80 -6.11 5.51 2.30
N PHE A 81 -5.03 5.68 3.09
CA PHE A 81 -5.11 5.89 4.55
C PHE A 81 -4.65 7.29 5.01
N SER A 82 -4.52 8.24 4.09
CA SER A 82 -4.10 9.61 4.39
C SER A 82 -5.09 10.33 5.32
N GLU A 83 -6.40 10.11 5.14
CA GLU A 83 -7.45 10.70 6.00
C GLU A 83 -7.25 10.39 7.49
N HIS A 84 -6.69 9.21 7.80
CA HIS A 84 -6.44 8.78 9.18
C HIS A 84 -5.01 9.04 9.66
N ASN A 85 -4.18 9.71 8.84
CA ASN A 85 -2.76 9.93 9.10
C ASN A 85 -2.00 8.62 9.40
N ALA A 86 -2.45 7.49 8.81
CA ALA A 86 -1.86 6.18 9.09
C ALA A 86 -0.40 6.07 8.63
N PRO A 87 0.02 6.60 7.45
CA PRO A 87 1.41 6.55 7.04
C PRO A 87 2.37 7.19 8.06
N ASP A 88 2.07 8.40 8.53
CA ASP A 88 2.92 9.10 9.51
C ASP A 88 2.88 8.43 10.89
N LYS A 89 1.74 7.86 11.31
CA LYS A 89 1.68 7.08 12.56
C LYS A 89 2.47 5.77 12.49
N VAL A 90 2.46 5.09 11.34
CA VAL A 90 3.29 3.90 11.11
C VAL A 90 4.76 4.29 11.04
N LEU A 91 5.12 5.39 10.39
CA LEU A 91 6.47 5.95 10.42
C LEU A 91 6.92 6.15 11.87
N GLN A 92 6.14 6.90 12.67
CA GLN A 92 6.44 7.16 14.08
C GLN A 92 6.65 5.86 14.86
N PHE A 93 5.75 4.89 14.69
CA PHE A 93 5.82 3.59 15.35
C PHE A 93 7.08 2.80 14.97
N LEU A 94 7.45 2.80 13.68
CA LEU A 94 8.63 2.10 13.20
C LEU A 94 9.93 2.80 13.54
N THR A 95 9.92 4.12 13.79
CA THR A 95 11.10 4.89 14.21
C THR A 95 11.21 5.07 15.72
N ASP A 96 10.29 4.49 16.48
CA ASP A 96 10.32 4.56 17.95
C ASP A 96 11.55 3.82 18.49
N GLU A 97 12.14 4.34 19.57
CA GLU A 97 13.33 3.77 20.21
C GLU A 97 13.08 2.35 20.75
N ASP A 98 11.83 2.03 21.10
CA ASP A 98 11.43 0.70 21.56
C ASP A 98 11.24 -0.29 20.40
N PHE A 99 11.16 0.18 19.15
CA PHE A 99 11.10 -0.70 17.98
C PHE A 99 12.49 -1.28 17.70
N PRO A 100 12.65 -2.61 17.56
CA PRO A 100 13.96 -3.24 17.38
C PRO A 100 14.49 -3.01 15.97
N LEU A 101 15.00 -1.81 15.72
CA LEU A 101 15.58 -1.38 14.45
C LEU A 101 17.05 -1.79 14.32
N ALA A 102 17.34 -2.52 13.25
CA ALA A 102 18.60 -2.44 12.52
C ALA A 102 18.23 -2.00 11.09
N PRO A 103 19.14 -1.43 10.27
CA PRO A 103 18.80 -0.92 8.93
C PRO A 103 17.96 -1.94 8.15
N PRO A 104 16.64 -1.75 8.04
CA PRO A 104 15.77 -2.87 7.76
C PRO A 104 15.67 -3.09 6.25
N CYS A 105 15.68 -4.35 5.82
CA CYS A 105 15.21 -4.74 4.51
C CYS A 105 13.69 -4.80 4.54
N LEU A 106 13.03 -3.95 3.74
CA LEU A 106 11.61 -3.70 3.82
C LEU A 106 10.87 -4.08 2.54
N LEU A 107 9.69 -4.68 2.70
CA LEU A 107 8.74 -4.95 1.62
C LEU A 107 7.44 -4.18 1.89
N ASP A 108 6.87 -3.54 0.88
CA ASP A 108 5.52 -2.94 0.93
C ASP A 108 4.60 -3.68 -0.05
N LEU A 109 3.58 -4.35 0.50
CA LEU A 109 2.61 -5.15 -0.24
C LEU A 109 1.45 -4.28 -0.72
N GLY A 110 1.17 -4.34 -2.02
CA GLY A 110 0.22 -3.42 -2.67
C GLY A 110 0.71 -1.99 -2.49
N THR A 111 1.95 -1.75 -2.95
CA THR A 111 2.66 -0.49 -2.74
C THR A 111 1.93 0.71 -3.35
N GLY A 112 1.04 0.47 -4.31
CA GLY A 112 0.27 1.51 -4.95
C GLY A 112 1.19 2.53 -5.61
N ASN A 113 1.01 3.79 -5.24
CA ASN A 113 1.86 4.86 -5.71
C ASN A 113 3.28 4.88 -5.11
N GLY A 114 3.63 4.02 -4.15
CA GLY A 114 4.97 3.95 -3.55
C GLY A 114 5.26 4.98 -2.45
N SER A 115 4.27 5.80 -2.06
CA SER A 115 4.45 6.90 -1.10
C SER A 115 4.94 6.45 0.29
N MET A 116 4.54 5.26 0.75
CA MET A 116 4.97 4.74 2.06
C MET A 116 6.48 4.47 2.09
N LEU A 117 7.02 3.90 1.02
CA LEU A 117 8.46 3.64 0.90
C LEU A 117 9.25 4.96 0.79
N ALA A 118 8.74 5.92 0.03
CA ALA A 118 9.34 7.26 -0.04
C ALA A 118 9.38 7.94 1.34
N LEU A 119 8.27 7.86 2.09
CA LEU A 119 8.16 8.39 3.45
C LEU A 119 9.19 7.78 4.40
N LEU A 120 9.29 6.45 4.43
CA LEU A 120 10.25 5.73 5.29
C LEU A 120 11.70 5.97 4.90
N ARG A 121 12.00 6.05 3.59
CA ARG A 121 13.34 6.37 3.09
C ARG A 121 13.76 7.77 3.54
N LYS A 122 12.91 8.77 3.31
CA LYS A 122 13.27 10.18 3.55
C LYS A 122 13.11 10.60 5.00
N LYS A 123 11.92 10.46 5.58
CA LYS A 123 11.66 10.88 6.96
C LYS A 123 12.13 9.85 7.99
N GLY A 124 11.97 8.56 7.68
CA GLY A 124 12.44 7.47 8.55
C GLY A 124 13.95 7.26 8.51
N ARG A 125 14.65 7.78 7.48
CA ARG A 125 16.08 7.56 7.23
C ARG A 125 16.45 6.08 7.06
N PHE A 126 15.51 5.28 6.54
CA PHE A 126 15.74 3.85 6.35
C PHE A 126 16.75 3.66 5.23
N ALA A 127 17.91 3.08 5.56
CA ALA A 127 19.03 2.93 4.63
C ALA A 127 19.06 1.57 3.92
N GLY A 128 18.40 0.54 4.47
CA GLY A 128 18.39 -0.82 3.93
C GLY A 128 17.63 -0.96 2.60
N ASP A 129 17.65 -2.16 2.02
CA ASP A 129 16.95 -2.44 0.76
C ASP A 129 15.43 -2.29 0.93
N MET A 130 14.78 -1.58 0.02
CA MET A 130 13.33 -1.35 0.07
C MET A 130 12.69 -1.78 -1.25
N VAL A 131 11.68 -2.64 -1.17
CA VAL A 131 10.96 -3.19 -2.32
C VAL A 131 9.48 -2.89 -2.15
N GLY A 132 8.85 -2.28 -3.17
CA GLY A 132 7.41 -2.16 -3.28
C GLY A 132 6.89 -3.13 -4.34
N VAL A 133 5.85 -3.89 -4.02
CA VAL A 133 5.24 -4.82 -4.97
C VAL A 133 3.76 -4.54 -5.14
N ASP A 134 3.27 -4.75 -6.35
CA ASP A 134 1.85 -4.66 -6.68
C ASP A 134 1.52 -5.67 -7.78
N TYR A 135 0.29 -6.23 -7.80
CA TYR A 135 -0.11 -7.10 -8.90
C TYR A 135 -0.33 -6.33 -10.21
N SER A 136 -0.41 -5.00 -10.14
CA SER A 136 -0.72 -4.12 -11.26
C SER A 136 0.55 -3.49 -11.80
N GLY A 137 0.88 -3.81 -13.05
CA GLY A 137 2.00 -3.15 -13.74
C GLY A 137 1.84 -1.63 -13.82
N ARG A 138 0.59 -1.11 -13.88
CA ARG A 138 0.31 0.34 -13.86
C ARG A 138 0.61 0.99 -12.52
N SER A 139 0.33 0.30 -11.42
CA SER A 139 0.71 0.74 -10.07
C SER A 139 2.23 0.89 -9.97
N VAL A 140 2.97 -0.11 -10.45
CA VAL A 140 4.44 -0.12 -10.46
C VAL A 140 5.00 0.99 -11.35
N GLU A 141 4.40 1.23 -12.52
CA GLU A 141 4.76 2.35 -13.40
C GLU A 141 4.55 3.70 -12.70
N LEU A 142 3.40 3.89 -12.05
CA LEU A 142 3.10 5.10 -11.28
C LEU A 142 4.10 5.33 -10.15
N ALA A 143 4.41 4.30 -9.36
CA ALA A 143 5.37 4.40 -8.27
C ALA A 143 6.78 4.78 -8.76
N ARG A 144 7.24 4.16 -9.86
CA ARG A 144 8.52 4.48 -10.48
C ARG A 144 8.56 5.92 -10.98
N GLU A 145 7.48 6.41 -11.60
CA GLU A 145 7.43 7.77 -12.13
C GLU A 145 7.38 8.83 -11.03
N LEU A 146 6.56 8.62 -9.99
CA LEU A 146 6.52 9.52 -8.82
C LEU A 146 7.85 9.54 -8.06
N GLN A 147 8.52 8.39 -7.96
CA GLN A 147 9.86 8.28 -7.37
C GLN A 147 10.92 9.00 -8.23
N ARG A 148 10.85 8.87 -9.56
CA ARG A 148 11.77 9.55 -10.50
C ARG A 148 11.61 11.06 -10.46
N LEU A 149 10.37 11.54 -10.39
CA LEU A 149 10.03 12.96 -10.37
C LEU A 149 10.15 13.59 -8.98
N ARG A 150 10.31 12.79 -7.92
CA ARG A 150 10.29 13.23 -6.51
C ARG A 150 9.01 13.99 -6.15
N ILE A 151 7.85 13.52 -6.62
CA ILE A 151 6.54 14.18 -6.42
C ILE A 151 5.79 13.63 -5.19
N HIS A 152 6.36 12.71 -4.42
CA HIS A 152 5.75 12.37 -3.13
C HIS A 152 5.78 13.55 -2.17
N SER A 153 4.73 13.71 -1.35
CA SER A 153 4.67 14.69 -0.28
C SER A 153 5.90 14.65 0.64
N ALA A 154 6.51 13.47 0.80
CA ALA A 154 7.77 13.26 1.52
C ALA A 154 8.99 14.00 0.92
N TYR A 155 8.97 14.38 -0.35
CA TYR A 155 10.02 15.18 -1.02
C TYR A 155 9.64 16.65 -1.18
N LEU A 156 8.36 17.00 -1.06
CA LEU A 156 7.87 18.38 -1.28
C LEU A 156 8.02 19.25 -0.02
N SER A 157 8.03 18.66 1.18
CA SER A 157 8.15 19.40 2.44
C SER A 157 9.48 20.14 2.63
N ASP A 158 10.53 19.76 1.90
CA ASP A 158 11.87 20.36 2.06
C ASP A 158 12.06 21.61 1.19
N SER A 159 11.09 21.96 0.33
CA SER A 159 11.20 23.13 -0.56
C SER A 159 10.86 24.48 0.11
N GLU A 160 10.42 24.48 1.37
CA GLU A 160 10.13 25.72 2.11
C GLU A 160 11.06 25.95 3.33
N ASP A 161 11.94 25.01 3.71
CA ASP A 161 12.74 25.11 4.95
C ASP A 161 14.23 24.71 4.87
N GLU A 162 14.80 24.37 3.71
CA GLU A 162 16.27 24.15 3.60
C GLU A 162 17.04 25.40 3.12
N ASP A 163 17.06 26.43 3.98
CA ASP A 163 18.19 27.37 4.08
C ASP A 163 19.21 26.78 5.10
N ASP A 164 19.87 25.68 4.75
CA ASP A 164 20.99 25.14 5.55
C ASP A 164 22.29 25.12 4.73
N ASP A 165 23.03 26.23 4.88
CA ASP A 165 24.48 26.32 5.11
C ASP A 165 25.33 25.12 4.64
N PHE A 166 25.74 25.13 3.36
CA PHE A 166 27.01 24.53 2.97
C PHE A 166 27.96 25.62 2.49
N GLY A 167 28.96 25.87 3.34
CA GLY A 167 29.94 26.93 3.22
C GLY A 167 30.65 27.01 1.86
N ASP A 168 30.69 28.25 1.37
CA ASP A 168 31.59 28.78 0.35
C ASP A 168 33.06 28.42 0.63
N GLY A 169 33.78 28.01 -0.41
CA GLY A 169 35.23 27.93 -0.37
C GLY A 169 35.87 26.92 -1.32
N ASP A 170 35.77 27.13 -2.65
CA ASP A 170 36.96 27.15 -3.52
C ASP A 170 36.61 27.70 -4.91
N GLN A 171 37.27 28.78 -5.30
CA GLN A 171 37.19 29.37 -6.65
C GLN A 171 38.16 28.62 -7.57
N GLY A 172 37.61 27.90 -8.54
CA GLY A 172 38.36 27.35 -9.67
C GLY A 172 37.62 27.62 -10.98
N GLU A 173 37.95 28.74 -11.63
CA GLU A 173 37.49 29.06 -12.97
C GLU A 173 37.97 27.98 -13.97
N GLY A 174 37.03 27.36 -14.69
CA GLY A 174 37.32 26.39 -15.74
C GLY A 174 36.11 26.18 -16.66
N GLU A 175 36.21 26.69 -17.88
CA GLU A 175 35.19 26.72 -18.92
C GLU A 175 34.72 25.32 -19.39
N GLY A 176 33.41 25.22 -19.66
CA GLY A 176 32.83 24.50 -20.81
C GLY A 176 32.97 22.98 -20.89
N GLY A 177 31.90 22.24 -20.59
CA GLY A 177 31.79 20.83 -20.99
C GLY A 177 30.54 20.11 -20.50
N ALA A 178 29.71 19.68 -21.44
CA ALA A 178 28.48 18.90 -21.34
C ALA A 178 28.36 17.87 -20.20
N GLY A 179 27.17 17.84 -19.59
CA GLY A 179 26.48 16.61 -19.14
C GLY A 179 27.13 15.85 -17.99
N ALA A 180 27.12 16.42 -16.79
CA ALA A 180 27.37 15.64 -15.57
C ALA A 180 26.04 15.05 -15.07
N GLU A 181 25.84 13.75 -15.36
CA GLU A 181 24.87 12.91 -14.65
C GLU A 181 25.17 12.98 -13.15
N GLY A 182 24.33 13.70 -12.41
CA GLY A 182 24.40 13.75 -10.96
C GLY A 182 24.13 12.35 -10.38
N LYS A 183 25.01 11.90 -9.48
CA LYS A 183 24.91 10.61 -8.78
C LYS A 183 23.52 10.42 -8.18
N ASN A 184 22.77 9.52 -8.79
CA ASN A 184 21.36 9.19 -8.52
C ASN A 184 21.24 8.13 -7.40
N ASP A 185 22.05 8.24 -6.33
CA ASP A 185 22.25 7.15 -5.35
C ASP A 185 21.28 7.23 -4.15
N ASP A 186 20.50 8.31 -4.05
CA ASP A 186 19.77 8.69 -2.84
C ASP A 186 18.30 8.21 -2.79
N THR A 187 17.88 7.40 -3.77
CA THR A 187 16.49 6.94 -3.92
C THR A 187 16.37 5.45 -4.24
N ASN A 188 17.27 4.60 -3.74
CA ASN A 188 17.33 3.16 -4.03
C ASN A 188 16.11 2.38 -3.46
N ILE A 189 14.92 2.66 -3.99
CA ILE A 189 13.67 1.93 -3.77
C ILE A 189 13.37 1.18 -5.07
N ARG A 190 13.18 -0.12 -4.94
CA ARG A 190 12.84 -1.01 -6.05
C ARG A 190 11.34 -1.21 -6.10
N PHE A 191 10.74 -1.16 -7.29
CA PHE A 191 9.32 -1.47 -7.49
C PHE A 191 9.16 -2.61 -8.47
N GLU A 192 8.33 -3.61 -8.17
CA GLU A 192 8.16 -4.82 -8.99
C GLU A 192 6.71 -5.24 -9.14
N GLU A 193 6.35 -5.72 -10.32
CA GLU A 193 5.04 -6.33 -10.56
C GLU A 193 5.07 -7.77 -10.04
N TRP A 194 4.25 -8.05 -9.03
CA TRP A 194 4.15 -9.37 -8.43
C TRP A 194 2.79 -9.62 -7.81
N ASP A 195 2.13 -10.68 -8.27
CA ASP A 195 0.86 -11.13 -7.71
C ASP A 195 1.11 -12.11 -6.55
N ILE A 196 0.91 -11.59 -5.33
CA ILE A 196 1.08 -12.31 -4.07
C ILE A 196 0.24 -13.58 -3.97
N LEU A 197 -0.95 -13.62 -4.58
CA LEU A 197 -1.88 -14.75 -4.44
C LEU A 197 -1.60 -15.88 -5.43
N SER A 198 -1.06 -15.56 -6.61
CA SER A 198 -0.80 -16.54 -7.68
C SER A 198 0.66 -17.01 -7.78
N SER A 199 1.61 -16.25 -7.25
CA SER A 199 3.06 -16.45 -7.50
C SER A 199 3.85 -17.01 -6.31
N THR A 200 3.19 -17.81 -5.45
CA THR A 200 3.78 -18.27 -4.17
C THR A 200 4.86 -19.35 -4.30
N ASP A 201 4.91 -20.06 -5.42
CA ASP A 201 5.97 -21.05 -5.72
C ASP A 201 7.34 -20.38 -5.81
N ALA A 202 7.37 -19.10 -6.21
CA ALA A 202 8.60 -18.33 -6.32
C ALA A 202 9.25 -18.12 -4.93
N LEU A 203 8.49 -18.12 -3.83
CA LEU A 203 9.03 -17.95 -2.47
C LEU A 203 9.81 -19.17 -1.96
N SER A 204 9.70 -20.33 -2.61
CA SER A 204 10.48 -21.54 -2.29
C SER A 204 11.78 -21.67 -3.10
N GLY A 205 11.95 -20.88 -4.16
CA GLY A 205 12.98 -21.08 -5.18
C GLY A 205 14.32 -20.40 -4.92
N ALA A 206 15.00 -20.73 -3.82
CA ALA A 206 16.39 -20.31 -3.64
C ALA A 206 17.33 -21.06 -4.62
N GLY A 207 17.44 -20.58 -5.87
CA GLY A 207 18.39 -21.08 -6.87
C GLY A 207 17.83 -21.70 -8.16
N GLU A 208 16.55 -21.51 -8.48
CA GLU A 208 15.95 -21.92 -9.76
C GLU A 208 15.71 -20.72 -10.69
N GLU A 209 15.57 -20.93 -12.01
CA GLU A 209 15.22 -19.92 -13.03
C GLU A 209 13.91 -19.14 -12.73
N ARG A 210 13.17 -19.53 -11.69
CA ARG A 210 11.86 -18.98 -11.27
C ARG A 210 11.89 -18.23 -9.93
N GLY A 211 13.05 -17.99 -9.34
CA GLY A 211 13.18 -17.19 -8.12
C GLY A 211 12.93 -15.69 -8.36
N LEU A 212 12.53 -14.99 -7.30
CA LEU A 212 12.37 -13.53 -7.27
C LEU A 212 13.72 -12.92 -6.87
N ASP A 213 14.38 -12.23 -7.79
CA ASP A 213 15.72 -11.66 -7.55
C ASP A 213 15.74 -10.56 -6.47
N TRP A 214 14.59 -9.95 -6.18
CA TRP A 214 14.38 -9.00 -5.09
C TRP A 214 14.04 -9.66 -3.74
N PHE A 215 13.73 -10.96 -3.71
CA PHE A 215 13.39 -11.65 -2.48
C PHE A 215 14.65 -12.10 -1.71
N PRO A 216 14.81 -11.74 -0.43
CA PRO A 216 16.02 -12.03 0.33
C PRO A 216 16.06 -13.48 0.86
N TYR A 217 16.19 -14.45 -0.04
CA TYR A 217 16.22 -15.89 0.30
C TYR A 217 17.23 -16.24 1.39
N GLN A 218 18.42 -15.63 1.36
CA GLN A 218 19.49 -15.91 2.32
C GLN A 218 19.13 -15.46 3.75
N LYS A 219 18.25 -14.47 3.89
CA LYS A 219 17.72 -14.00 5.18
C LYS A 219 16.44 -14.74 5.59
N GLY A 220 15.85 -15.53 4.68
CA GLY A 220 14.56 -16.20 4.89
C GLY A 220 13.36 -15.25 4.85
N GLY A 221 13.51 -14.05 4.26
CA GLY A 221 12.48 -13.03 4.19
C GLY A 221 12.96 -11.63 4.58
N PHE A 222 12.04 -10.66 4.54
CA PHE A 222 12.27 -9.25 4.88
C PHE A 222 12.25 -9.03 6.39
N ASP A 223 12.98 -8.00 6.85
CA ASP A 223 12.96 -7.55 8.26
C ASP A 223 11.58 -7.00 8.64
N ILE A 224 10.99 -6.23 7.71
CA ILE A 224 9.67 -5.62 7.86
C ILE A 224 8.89 -5.83 6.56
N VAL A 225 7.66 -6.31 6.67
CA VAL A 225 6.67 -6.33 5.59
C VAL A 225 5.52 -5.42 5.98
N LEU A 226 5.17 -4.48 5.12
CA LEU A 226 4.04 -3.58 5.30
C LEU A 226 2.88 -4.05 4.44
N ASP A 227 1.68 -3.99 5.01
CA ASP A 227 0.42 -4.08 4.30
C ASP A 227 -0.41 -2.88 4.72
N LYS A 228 -0.76 -2.05 3.74
CA LYS A 228 -1.56 -0.86 3.96
C LYS A 228 -2.74 -0.89 3.00
N GLY A 229 -3.70 -1.77 3.32
CA GLY A 229 -4.98 -1.96 2.63
C GLY A 229 -5.02 -3.12 1.63
N THR A 230 -3.93 -3.86 1.47
CA THR A 230 -3.88 -4.99 0.51
C THR A 230 -4.73 -6.13 1.02
N PHE A 231 -4.63 -6.47 2.31
CA PHE A 231 -5.51 -7.45 2.92
C PHE A 231 -6.99 -7.04 2.88
N ASP A 232 -7.29 -5.74 2.99
CA ASP A 232 -8.64 -5.21 2.86
C ASP A 232 -9.21 -5.44 1.45
N ALA A 233 -8.45 -5.09 0.42
CA ALA A 233 -8.84 -5.34 -0.98
C ALA A 233 -9.04 -6.84 -1.24
N VAL A 234 -8.09 -7.67 -0.80
CA VAL A 234 -8.21 -9.14 -0.94
C VAL A 234 -9.44 -9.68 -0.19
N SER A 235 -9.77 -9.11 0.98
CA SER A 235 -10.96 -9.48 1.77
C SER A 235 -12.28 -9.12 1.08
N LEU A 236 -12.26 -8.17 0.14
CA LEU A 236 -13.40 -7.76 -0.69
C LEU A 236 -13.47 -8.51 -2.03
N SER A 237 -12.52 -9.41 -2.34
CA SER A 237 -12.54 -10.19 -3.58
C SER A 237 -13.49 -11.39 -3.49
N GLU A 238 -14.31 -11.64 -4.51
CA GLU A 238 -15.14 -12.85 -4.60
C GLU A 238 -14.37 -14.12 -4.99
N GLU A 239 -13.08 -13.99 -5.29
CA GLU A 239 -12.27 -15.10 -5.78
C GLU A 239 -12.14 -16.24 -4.77
N THR A 240 -12.20 -17.47 -5.29
CA THR A 240 -12.01 -18.70 -4.52
C THR A 240 -10.95 -19.57 -5.15
N VAL A 241 -10.24 -20.31 -4.29
CA VAL A 241 -9.24 -21.29 -4.68
C VAL A 241 -9.64 -22.68 -4.22
N GLU A 242 -9.31 -23.67 -5.03
CA GLU A 242 -9.48 -25.08 -4.66
C GLU A 242 -8.45 -25.46 -3.59
N ASP A 243 -8.93 -25.74 -2.38
CA ASP A 243 -8.06 -26.24 -1.31
C ASP A 243 -7.94 -27.76 -1.40
N ARG A 244 -6.81 -28.22 -1.96
CA ARG A 244 -6.48 -29.64 -2.03
C ARG A 244 -6.00 -30.20 -0.68
N SER A 245 -5.55 -29.36 0.24
CA SER A 245 -5.01 -29.76 1.55
C SER A 245 -6.11 -30.13 2.54
N ALA A 246 -7.25 -29.42 2.51
CA ALA A 246 -8.42 -29.74 3.33
C ALA A 246 -9.10 -31.06 2.90
N ALA A 247 -9.06 -31.37 1.59
CA ALA A 247 -9.60 -32.63 1.04
C ALA A 247 -8.82 -33.88 1.51
N GLU A 248 -7.53 -33.73 1.85
CA GLU A 248 -6.69 -34.83 2.36
C GLU A 248 -6.89 -35.05 3.87
N ALA A 249 -7.09 -33.98 4.65
CA ALA A 249 -7.37 -34.06 6.07
C ALA A 249 -8.70 -34.76 6.38
N GLU A 250 -9.78 -34.46 5.62
CA GLU A 250 -11.09 -35.13 5.79
C GLU A 250 -11.04 -36.64 5.40
N ASN A 251 -10.14 -37.03 4.50
CA ASN A 251 -10.03 -38.41 4.03
C ASN A 251 -9.31 -39.35 5.02
N SER A 252 -8.58 -38.82 5.99
CA SER A 252 -7.93 -39.62 7.04
C SER A 252 -8.90 -40.16 8.10
N ASN A 253 -10.10 -39.56 8.23
CA ASN A 253 -11.11 -39.96 9.23
C ASN A 253 -12.34 -40.68 8.67
N SER A 254 -12.49 -40.82 7.34
CA SER A 254 -13.63 -41.49 6.73
C SER A 254 -13.27 -42.87 6.19
N LYS A 255 -13.62 -43.91 6.97
CA LYS A 255 -13.62 -45.31 6.53
C LYS A 255 -14.89 -45.61 5.71
N THR A 256 -15.16 -44.84 4.66
CA THR A 256 -16.32 -45.05 3.78
C THR A 256 -15.90 -44.98 2.32
N THR A 257 -15.96 -46.13 1.65
CA THR A 257 -15.77 -46.27 0.21
C THR A 257 -16.91 -45.58 -0.54
N GLY A 258 -16.71 -44.34 -0.98
CA GLY A 258 -17.65 -43.58 -1.80
C GLY A 258 -16.90 -42.56 -2.64
N SER A 259 -16.81 -42.84 -3.94
CA SER A 259 -16.12 -42.04 -4.96
C SER A 259 -16.73 -40.63 -5.09
N GLY A 260 -16.02 -39.63 -4.60
CA GLY A 260 -16.30 -38.21 -4.84
C GLY A 260 -15.38 -37.34 -3.99
N THR A 261 -14.20 -36.98 -4.51
CA THR A 261 -13.30 -36.03 -3.87
C THR A 261 -14.03 -34.69 -3.75
N LYS A 262 -14.40 -34.30 -2.53
CA LYS A 262 -15.13 -33.06 -2.27
C LYS A 262 -14.12 -31.93 -2.26
N THR A 263 -14.00 -31.20 -3.37
CA THR A 263 -13.13 -30.01 -3.44
C THR A 263 -13.72 -28.92 -2.54
N ILE A 264 -12.97 -28.49 -1.52
CA ILE A 264 -13.35 -27.37 -0.67
C ILE A 264 -12.85 -26.10 -1.35
N GLN A 265 -13.77 -25.18 -1.68
CA GLN A 265 -13.43 -23.85 -2.16
C GLN A 265 -13.26 -22.91 -0.96
N ARG A 266 -12.12 -22.23 -0.88
CA ARG A 266 -11.82 -21.21 0.14
C ARG A 266 -11.67 -19.85 -0.53
N ARG A 267 -12.05 -18.76 0.16
CA ARG A 267 -11.79 -17.41 -0.35
C ARG A 267 -10.30 -17.14 -0.40
N VAL A 268 -9.85 -16.35 -1.36
CA VAL A 268 -8.43 -15.99 -1.49
C VAL A 268 -7.85 -15.29 -0.25
N CYS A 269 -8.68 -14.54 0.48
CA CYS A 269 -8.28 -13.88 1.73
C CYS A 269 -7.86 -14.86 2.83
N GLU A 270 -8.39 -16.09 2.83
CA GLU A 270 -7.99 -17.13 3.80
C GLU A 270 -6.53 -17.59 3.62
N ARG A 271 -5.96 -17.43 2.42
CA ARG A 271 -4.56 -17.79 2.16
C ARG A 271 -3.58 -16.66 2.42
N TYR A 272 -4.06 -15.42 2.41
CA TYR A 272 -3.20 -14.25 2.44
C TYR A 272 -2.31 -14.18 3.70
N PRO A 273 -2.81 -14.42 4.93
CA PRO A 273 -1.96 -14.38 6.13
C PRO A 273 -0.77 -15.34 6.09
N ASP A 274 -0.96 -16.56 5.57
CA ASP A 274 0.11 -17.55 5.45
C ASP A 274 1.17 -17.14 4.42
N ILE A 275 0.76 -16.51 3.31
CA ILE A 275 1.68 -16.00 2.30
C ILE A 275 2.46 -14.81 2.87
N ALA A 276 1.77 -13.84 3.47
CA ALA A 276 2.38 -12.68 4.11
C ALA A 276 3.40 -13.09 5.18
N ARG A 277 3.06 -14.08 6.02
CA ARG A 277 3.98 -14.65 7.01
C ARG A 277 5.26 -15.20 6.36
N ARG A 278 5.17 -15.89 5.22
CA ARG A 278 6.35 -16.45 4.51
C ARG A 278 7.28 -15.38 3.97
N LEU A 279 6.81 -14.16 3.77
CA LEU A 279 7.62 -13.02 3.31
C LEU A 279 8.46 -12.40 4.42
N VAL A 280 8.05 -12.54 5.68
CA VAL A 280 8.74 -11.99 6.86
C VAL A 280 9.80 -12.98 7.32
N ARG A 281 11.05 -12.58 7.55
CA ARG A 281 12.02 -13.51 8.15
C ARG A 281 11.65 -13.88 9.59
N LYS A 282 12.23 -14.95 10.11
CA LYS A 282 12.14 -15.27 11.54
C LYS A 282 12.65 -14.11 12.41
N GLY A 283 11.85 -13.71 13.40
CA GLY A 283 12.07 -12.55 14.25
C GLY A 283 11.72 -11.19 13.62
N GLY A 284 11.37 -11.16 12.33
CA GLY A 284 10.94 -9.95 11.62
C GLY A 284 9.45 -9.63 11.85
N PHE A 285 8.99 -8.55 11.22
CA PHE A 285 7.69 -7.95 11.48
C PHE A 285 6.80 -7.86 10.25
N LEU A 286 5.49 -8.08 10.44
CA LEU A 286 4.43 -7.74 9.50
C LEU A 286 3.58 -6.64 10.12
N VAL A 287 3.44 -5.50 9.44
CA VAL A 287 2.61 -4.38 9.91
C VAL A 287 1.41 -4.25 8.98
N VAL A 288 0.22 -4.57 9.49
CA VAL A 288 -1.01 -4.56 8.70
C VAL A 288 -1.90 -3.42 9.15
N THR A 289 -2.25 -2.53 8.23
CA THR A 289 -3.23 -1.45 8.42
C THR A 289 -4.52 -1.80 7.69
N SER A 290 -5.64 -1.74 8.41
CA SER A 290 -6.95 -2.11 7.88
C SER A 290 -8.03 -1.09 8.24
N CYS A 291 -8.94 -0.82 7.30
CA CYS A 291 -10.18 -0.06 7.52
C CYS A 291 -11.45 -0.92 7.50
N ASN A 292 -11.38 -2.17 7.04
CA ASN A 292 -12.55 -3.06 6.96
C ASN A 292 -12.66 -4.04 8.14
N TRP A 293 -11.58 -4.23 8.89
CA TRP A 293 -11.54 -5.14 10.03
C TRP A 293 -11.31 -4.40 11.34
N THR A 294 -11.97 -4.86 12.40
CA THR A 294 -11.59 -4.46 13.76
C THR A 294 -10.21 -5.00 14.10
N GLU A 295 -9.58 -4.44 15.13
CA GLU A 295 -8.26 -4.91 15.59
C GLU A 295 -8.32 -6.38 16.00
N GLU A 296 -9.38 -6.78 16.72
CA GLU A 296 -9.58 -8.14 17.19
C GLU A 296 -9.77 -9.13 16.03
N GLU A 297 -10.56 -8.76 15.02
CA GLU A 297 -10.74 -9.59 13.82
C GLU A 297 -9.44 -9.70 13.03
N LEU A 298 -8.70 -8.60 12.87
CA LEU A 298 -7.42 -8.61 12.18
C LEU A 298 -6.40 -9.51 12.90
N ILE A 299 -6.36 -9.46 14.24
CA ILE A 299 -5.53 -10.38 15.02
C ILE A 299 -5.96 -11.83 14.75
N GLN A 300 -7.26 -12.13 14.80
CA GLN A 300 -7.76 -13.49 14.53
C GLN A 300 -7.35 -13.98 13.14
N TRP A 301 -7.44 -13.15 12.11
CA TRP A 301 -7.02 -13.50 10.75
C TRP A 301 -5.54 -13.92 10.68
N PHE A 302 -4.65 -13.17 11.33
CA PHE A 302 -3.21 -13.37 11.19
C PHE A 302 -2.60 -14.34 12.20
N THR A 303 -3.29 -14.66 13.30
CA THR A 303 -2.73 -15.55 14.35
C THR A 303 -3.37 -16.94 14.42
N ARG A 304 -4.36 -17.26 13.58
CA ARG A 304 -5.16 -18.50 13.69
C ARG A 304 -4.48 -19.79 13.23
N SER A 305 -3.37 -19.74 12.48
CA SER A 305 -2.80 -20.91 11.77
C SER A 305 -2.91 -22.25 12.53
N GLU A 306 -3.59 -23.21 11.91
CA GLU A 306 -4.05 -24.51 12.46
C GLU A 306 -2.93 -25.56 12.69
N SER A 307 -1.67 -25.16 12.63
CA SER A 307 -0.58 -26.08 12.95
C SER A 307 -0.20 -25.91 14.41
N GLU A 308 -0.67 -26.83 15.25
CA GLU A 308 -0.21 -27.09 16.63
C GLU A 308 1.29 -27.50 16.70
N GLY A 309 2.11 -27.07 15.73
CA GLY A 309 3.56 -27.24 15.71
C GLY A 309 4.22 -25.94 16.15
N GLU A 310 4.89 -25.97 17.31
CA GLU A 310 5.35 -24.84 18.11
C GLU A 310 6.29 -23.79 17.46
N GLY A 311 6.58 -23.86 16.17
CA GLY A 311 7.75 -23.18 15.60
C GLY A 311 7.53 -21.99 14.66
N ASP A 312 6.42 -21.87 13.92
CA ASP A 312 6.34 -20.87 12.83
C ASP A 312 4.99 -20.18 12.66
N ARG A 313 4.81 -19.08 13.40
CA ARG A 313 3.54 -18.33 13.48
C ARG A 313 3.76 -16.82 13.57
N LEU A 314 2.69 -16.07 13.38
CA LEU A 314 2.63 -14.66 13.72
C LEU A 314 2.05 -14.50 15.13
N GLN A 315 2.66 -13.61 15.92
CA GLN A 315 2.12 -13.18 17.21
C GLN A 315 2.02 -11.66 17.23
N VAL A 316 1.05 -11.10 17.96
CA VAL A 316 0.95 -9.66 18.14
C VAL A 316 2.18 -9.14 18.89
N TRP A 317 2.85 -8.15 18.31
CA TRP A 317 3.99 -7.46 18.92
C TRP A 317 3.62 -6.06 19.38
N GLY A 318 2.90 -5.30 18.55
CA GLY A 318 2.55 -3.91 18.85
C GLY A 318 1.32 -3.44 18.09
N ARG A 319 0.86 -2.23 18.43
CA ARG A 319 -0.33 -1.60 17.86
C ARG A 319 -0.07 -0.12 17.66
N VAL A 320 -0.62 0.45 16.59
CA VAL A 320 -0.61 1.90 16.38
C VAL A 320 -1.93 2.47 16.87
N GLU A 321 -1.87 3.48 17.73
CA GLU A 321 -3.08 4.09 18.27
C GLU A 321 -3.69 5.11 17.30
N TYR A 322 -5.00 5.01 17.07
CA TYR A 322 -5.79 5.96 16.27
C TYR A 322 -6.87 6.62 17.14
N PRO A 323 -7.37 7.81 16.76
CA PRO A 323 -8.52 8.41 17.43
C PRO A 323 -9.71 7.45 17.46
N ARG A 324 -10.27 7.23 18.66
CA ARG A 324 -11.44 6.38 18.87
C ARG A 324 -12.70 7.23 19.03
N PHE A 325 -13.79 6.79 18.42
CA PHE A 325 -15.10 7.41 18.55
C PHE A 325 -15.97 6.55 19.46
N ARG A 326 -16.74 7.20 20.36
CA ARG A 326 -17.72 6.52 21.23
C ARG A 326 -19.13 6.89 20.81
N PHE A 327 -19.93 5.90 20.45
CA PHE A 327 -21.36 6.08 20.20
C PHE A 327 -22.17 4.97 20.87
N GLY A 328 -23.16 5.34 21.69
CA GLY A 328 -24.04 4.37 22.36
C GLY A 328 -23.33 3.37 23.28
N GLY A 329 -22.17 3.73 23.85
CA GLY A 329 -21.37 2.85 24.71
C GLY A 329 -20.47 1.86 23.96
N LYS A 330 -20.43 1.92 22.63
CA LYS A 330 -19.47 1.19 21.79
C LYS A 330 -18.35 2.13 21.34
N GLU A 331 -17.11 1.66 21.42
CA GLU A 331 -15.95 2.32 20.81
C GLU A 331 -15.73 1.78 19.40
N GLY A 332 -15.43 2.67 18.46
CA GLY A 332 -15.04 2.34 17.10
C GLY A 332 -13.85 3.18 16.65
N GLN A 333 -13.13 2.70 15.65
CA GLN A 333 -12.02 3.40 14.99
C GLN A 333 -12.20 3.23 13.48
N GLY A 334 -11.87 4.26 12.71
CA GLY A 334 -11.97 4.19 11.24
C GLY A 334 -10.90 3.29 10.61
N VAL A 335 -9.76 3.14 11.29
CA VAL A 335 -8.61 2.34 10.89
C VAL A 335 -7.98 1.69 12.12
N CYS A 336 -7.41 0.50 11.94
CA CYS A 336 -6.50 -0.12 12.90
C CYS A 336 -5.17 -0.48 12.22
N THR A 337 -4.08 -0.49 12.99
CA THR A 337 -2.80 -1.05 12.52
C THR A 337 -2.23 -1.96 13.60
N VAL A 338 -1.95 -3.20 13.23
CA VAL A 338 -1.37 -4.22 14.10
C VAL A 338 -0.01 -4.65 13.56
N CYS A 339 0.99 -4.63 14.44
CA CYS A 339 2.32 -5.17 14.15
C CYS A 339 2.42 -6.58 14.73
N PHE A 340 2.69 -7.53 13.85
CA PHE A 340 2.91 -8.94 14.18
C PHE A 340 4.39 -9.27 14.06
N GLN A 341 4.93 -10.06 14.98
CA GLN A 341 6.25 -10.67 14.85
C GLN A 341 6.12 -12.11 14.38
N ARG A 342 6.93 -12.52 13.40
CA ARG A 342 7.07 -13.93 13.04
C ARG A 342 8.00 -14.61 14.03
N VAL A 343 7.47 -15.51 14.85
CA VAL A 343 8.24 -16.34 15.80
C VAL A 343 8.47 -17.73 15.25
#